data_AF-A0A8B2XKX6-F1
#
_entry.id   AF-A0A8B2XKX6-F1
#
_cell.length_a   1.000
_cell.length_b   1.000
_cell.length_c   1.000
_cell.angle_alpha   90.00
_cell.angle_beta   90.00
_cell.angle_gamma   90.00
#
_symmetry.space_group_name_H-M   'P 1'
#
loop_
_entity.id
_entity.type
_entity.pdbx_description
1 polymer ?
#
loop_
_entity_poly.entity_id
_entity_poly.type
_entity_poly.pdbx_seq_one_letter_code
_entity_poly.pdbx_strand_id
1 'polypeptide(L)'
;MKINPGLVVIIIIAGLSLALVKSCADVKNIKSDNDVLRSDNTLQGQVIATQAFNFSRYNQVAEHANRLNSLIDISTEETVIEYREILRREKTCDLPVPADIAGGLLEYAHSLRASAMYTDTGRPNQADDRTAAASSMTYCQAVLWIKPLLAVIEKGNNNFAGVREIEFQRQSSSLTWNQ
;
A
#
# COMPACT_ATOMS: atom_id res chain seq x y z
N MET A 1 2.85 -68.36 -49.77
CA MET A 1 3.07 -66.92 -50.02
C MET A 1 4.57 -66.64 -49.87
N LYS A 2 5.30 -66.42 -50.97
CA LYS A 2 6.76 -66.13 -50.92
C LYS A 2 6.94 -64.64 -50.65
N ILE A 3 7.39 -64.29 -49.44
CA ILE A 3 7.69 -62.89 -49.10
C ILE A 3 8.98 -62.52 -49.83
N ASN A 4 8.91 -61.48 -50.67
CA ASN A 4 10.05 -61.03 -51.46
C ASN A 4 11.03 -60.25 -50.53
N PRO A 5 12.28 -60.70 -50.34
CA PRO A 5 13.21 -60.11 -49.37
C PRO A 5 13.45 -58.60 -49.59
N GLY A 6 13.38 -58.12 -50.84
CA GLY A 6 13.49 -56.69 -51.14
C GLY A 6 12.37 -55.83 -50.55
N LEU A 7 11.15 -56.38 -50.44
CA LEU A 7 9.99 -55.68 -49.90
C LEU A 7 10.11 -55.52 -48.37
N VAL A 8 10.71 -56.50 -47.69
CA VAL A 8 11.00 -56.46 -46.25
C VAL A 8 12.02 -55.37 -45.93
N VAL A 9 13.08 -55.25 -46.73
CA VAL A 9 14.13 -54.23 -46.54
C VAL A 9 13.57 -52.81 -46.69
N ILE A 10 12.71 -52.58 -47.68
CA ILE A 10 12.08 -51.26 -47.90
C ILE A 10 11.20 -50.86 -46.71
N ILE A 11 10.43 -51.81 -46.16
CA ILE A 11 9.59 -51.55 -44.98
C ILE A 11 10.44 -51.21 -43.75
N ILE A 12 11.58 -51.89 -43.56
CA ILE A 12 12.51 -51.60 -42.46
C ILE A 12 13.11 -50.20 -42.62
N ILE A 13 13.55 -49.83 -43.83
CA ILE A 13 14.11 -48.51 -44.11
C ILE A 13 13.05 -47.42 -43.89
N ALA A 14 11.81 -47.64 -44.34
CA ALA A 14 10.69 -46.74 -44.11
C ALA A 14 10.35 -46.60 -42.61
N GLY A 15 10.38 -47.70 -41.85
CA GLY A 15 10.17 -47.68 -40.41
C GLY A 15 11.27 -46.92 -39.65
N LEU A 16 12.54 -47.15 -40.01
CA LEU A 16 13.69 -46.47 -39.42
C LEU A 16 13.69 -44.97 -39.73
N SER A 17 13.37 -44.59 -40.96
CA SER A 17 13.27 -43.17 -41.35
C SER A 17 12.14 -42.46 -40.60
N LEU A 18 10.98 -43.11 -40.41
CA LEU A 18 9.89 -42.56 -39.59
C LEU A 18 10.28 -42.42 -38.11
N ALA A 19 11.00 -43.41 -37.55
CA ALA A 19 11.48 -43.39 -36.18
C ALA A 19 12.50 -42.25 -35.95
N LEU A 20 13.41 -42.03 -36.91
CA LEU A 20 14.38 -40.93 -36.87
C LEU A 20 13.70 -39.55 -36.89
N VAL A 21 12.68 -39.37 -37.72
CA VAL A 21 11.94 -38.09 -37.79
C VAL A 21 11.22 -37.79 -36.47
N LYS A 22 10.58 -38.80 -35.86
CA LYS A 22 9.93 -38.65 -34.55
C LYS A 22 10.93 -38.30 -33.45
N SER A 23 12.06 -39.02 -33.39
CA SER A 23 13.11 -38.76 -32.42
C SER A 23 13.69 -37.34 -32.55
N CYS A 24 13.90 -36.86 -33.78
CA CYS A 24 14.35 -35.49 -34.01
C CYS A 24 13.30 -34.44 -33.59
N ALA A 25 12.02 -34.72 -33.84
CA ALA A 25 10.92 -33.86 -33.42
C ALA A 25 10.81 -33.79 -31.88
N ASP A 26 10.89 -34.93 -31.19
CA ASP A 26 10.85 -35.00 -29.72
C ASP A 26 12.03 -34.25 -29.08
N VAL A 27 13.24 -34.41 -29.62
CA VAL A 27 14.43 -33.69 -29.15
C VAL A 27 14.28 -32.18 -29.36
N LYS A 28 13.69 -31.74 -30.49
CA LYS A 28 13.43 -30.32 -30.75
C LYS A 28 12.39 -29.74 -29.79
N ASN A 29 11.31 -30.49 -29.53
CA ASN A 29 10.26 -30.08 -28.60
C ASN A 29 10.83 -29.96 -27.17
N ILE A 30 11.53 -30.98 -26.68
CA ILE A 30 12.16 -30.97 -25.35
C ILE A 30 13.16 -29.83 -25.21
N LYS A 31 13.95 -29.55 -26.26
CA LYS A 31 14.89 -28.43 -26.26
C LYS A 31 14.17 -27.08 -26.21
N SER A 32 13.13 -26.92 -27.02
CA SER A 32 12.29 -25.72 -27.01
C SER A 32 11.65 -25.50 -25.65
N ASP A 33 11.07 -26.53 -25.04
CA ASP A 33 10.48 -26.46 -23.70
C ASP A 33 11.52 -26.10 -22.63
N ASN A 34 12.74 -26.63 -22.74
CA ASN A 34 13.83 -26.29 -21.82
C ASN A 34 14.28 -24.83 -21.96
N ASP A 35 14.34 -24.31 -23.19
CA ASP A 35 14.71 -22.93 -23.46
C ASP A 35 13.62 -21.97 -22.95
N VAL A 36 12.33 -22.32 -23.11
CA VAL A 36 11.19 -21.58 -22.52
C VAL A 36 11.27 -21.60 -21.00
N LEU A 37 11.45 -22.77 -20.36
CA LEU A 37 11.56 -22.88 -18.91
C LEU A 37 12.76 -22.10 -18.35
N ARG A 38 13.89 -22.06 -19.07
CA ARG A 38 15.02 -21.21 -18.69
C ARG A 38 14.66 -19.73 -18.75
N SER A 39 14.04 -19.29 -19.85
CA SER A 39 13.56 -17.93 -20.01
C SER A 39 12.61 -17.54 -18.86
N ASP A 40 11.61 -18.39 -18.58
CA ASP A 40 10.66 -18.14 -17.50
C ASP A 40 11.31 -18.08 -16.13
N ASN A 41 12.26 -18.97 -15.82
CA ASN A 41 13.00 -18.92 -14.56
C ASN A 41 13.83 -17.64 -14.43
N THR A 42 14.44 -17.15 -15.52
CA THR A 42 15.19 -15.89 -15.50
C THR A 42 14.27 -14.69 -15.28
N LEU A 43 13.10 -14.66 -15.95
CA LEU A 43 12.10 -13.61 -15.78
C LEU A 43 11.50 -13.63 -14.37
N GLN A 44 11.15 -14.80 -13.84
CA GLN A 44 10.66 -14.96 -12.47
C GLN A 44 11.70 -14.53 -11.44
N GLY A 45 12.97 -14.93 -11.61
CA GLY A 45 14.06 -14.50 -10.73
C GLY A 45 14.24 -12.98 -10.71
N GLN A 46 14.12 -12.32 -11.87
CA GLN A 46 14.19 -10.87 -11.97
C GLN A 46 13.00 -10.16 -11.29
N VAL A 47 11.78 -10.68 -11.46
CA VAL A 47 10.58 -10.16 -10.78
C VAL A 47 10.72 -10.30 -9.26
N ILE A 48 11.18 -11.45 -8.76
CA ILE A 48 11.39 -11.70 -7.33
C ILE A 48 12.43 -10.74 -6.75
N ALA A 49 13.59 -10.58 -7.42
CA ALA A 49 14.63 -9.67 -6.95
C ALA A 49 14.15 -8.21 -6.91
N THR A 50 13.40 -7.79 -7.94
CA THR A 50 12.79 -6.46 -8.01
C THR A 50 11.76 -6.26 -6.91
N GLN A 51 10.90 -7.25 -6.66
CA GLN A 51 9.87 -7.19 -5.61
C GLN A 51 10.50 -7.11 -4.21
N ALA A 52 11.53 -7.91 -3.94
CA ALA A 52 12.24 -7.92 -2.67
C ALA A 52 12.97 -6.59 -2.39
N PHE A 53 13.63 -6.02 -3.41
CA PHE A 53 14.28 -4.71 -3.30
C PHE A 53 13.27 -3.59 -3.04
N ASN A 54 12.16 -3.58 -3.79
CA ASN A 54 11.07 -2.64 -3.59
C ASN A 54 10.54 -2.76 -2.16
N PHE A 55 10.23 -3.97 -1.67
CA PHE A 55 9.74 -4.19 -0.31
C PHE A 55 10.69 -3.66 0.76
N SER A 56 11.99 -3.93 0.63
CA SER A 56 13.02 -3.41 1.54
C SER A 56 12.97 -1.87 1.63
N ARG A 57 12.82 -1.22 0.48
CA ARG A 57 12.73 0.24 0.39
C ARG A 57 11.43 0.81 0.95
N TYR A 58 10.29 0.19 0.66
CA TYR A 58 9.00 0.54 1.28
C TYR A 58 9.11 0.48 2.80
N ASN A 59 9.72 -0.59 3.32
CA ASN A 59 9.88 -0.79 4.75
C ASN A 59 10.76 0.30 5.37
N GLN A 60 11.87 0.67 4.73
CA GLN A 60 12.74 1.75 5.22
C GLN A 60 12.01 3.10 5.30
N VAL A 61 11.27 3.48 4.25
CA VAL A 61 10.51 4.74 4.24
C VAL A 61 9.41 4.75 5.29
N ALA A 62 8.71 3.62 5.44
CA ALA A 62 7.67 3.45 6.45
C ALA A 62 8.24 3.51 7.88
N GLU A 63 9.38 2.86 8.14
CA GLU A 63 10.06 2.90 9.43
C GLU A 63 10.49 4.32 9.79
N HIS A 64 11.05 5.06 8.83
CA HIS A 64 11.42 6.46 9.04
C HIS A 64 10.20 7.33 9.39
N ALA A 65 9.10 7.20 8.63
CA ALA A 65 7.86 7.92 8.92
C ALA A 65 7.28 7.54 10.30
N ASN A 66 7.30 6.26 10.65
CA ASN A 66 6.84 5.78 11.96
C ASN A 66 7.68 6.34 13.12
N ARG A 67 9.00 6.42 12.94
CA ARG A 67 9.89 7.02 13.93
C ARG A 67 9.57 8.50 14.15
N LEU A 68 9.36 9.27 13.09
CA LEU A 68 8.94 10.67 13.19
C LEU A 68 7.59 10.79 13.88
N ASN A 69 6.63 9.95 13.51
CA ASN A 69 5.28 9.95 14.09
C ASN A 69 5.30 9.63 15.59
N SER A 70 6.20 8.74 16.03
CA SER A 70 6.40 8.44 17.45
C SER A 70 7.00 9.61 18.22
N LEU A 71 7.94 10.36 17.64
CA LEU A 71 8.47 11.57 18.28
C LEU A 71 7.41 12.66 18.39
N ILE A 72 6.56 12.79 17.37
CA ILE A 72 5.41 13.71 17.38
C ILE A 72 4.44 13.33 18.50
N ASP A 73 4.17 12.04 18.71
CA ASP A 73 3.34 11.57 19.82
C ASP A 73 3.88 12.01 21.18
N ILE A 74 5.16 11.72 21.44
CA ILE A 74 5.82 12.07 22.70
C ILE A 74 5.76 13.58 22.94
N SER A 75 6.14 14.39 21.94
CA SER A 75 6.09 15.85 22.03
C SER A 75 4.67 16.37 22.25
N THR A 76 3.68 15.75 21.62
CA THR A 76 2.27 16.13 21.73
C THR A 76 1.73 15.83 23.12
N GLU A 77 2.03 14.65 23.68
CA GLU A 77 1.65 14.29 25.04
C GLU A 77 2.28 15.22 26.08
N GLU A 78 3.57 15.51 25.95
CA GLU A 78 4.28 16.45 26.83
C GLU A 78 3.63 17.84 26.79
N THR A 79 3.37 18.36 25.58
CA THR A 79 2.73 19.68 25.41
C THR A 79 1.30 19.69 25.98
N VAL A 80 0.53 18.62 25.82
CA VAL A 80 -0.83 18.53 26.37
C VAL A 80 -0.80 18.50 27.90
N ILE A 81 0.19 17.83 28.50
CA ILE A 81 0.38 17.83 29.96
C ILE A 81 0.73 19.25 30.43
N GLU A 82 1.66 19.93 29.77
CA GLU A 82 2.01 21.31 30.07
C GLU A 82 0.79 22.23 30.00
N TYR A 83 0.01 22.13 28.90
CA TYR A 83 -1.19 22.94 28.71
C TYR A 83 -2.23 22.67 29.79
N ARG A 84 -2.40 21.42 30.24
CA ARG A 84 -3.30 21.11 31.37
C ARG A 84 -2.86 21.80 32.66
N GLU A 85 -1.56 21.83 32.96
CA GLU A 85 -1.06 22.53 34.15
C GLU A 85 -1.24 24.05 34.09
N ILE A 86 -1.08 24.65 32.89
CA ILE A 86 -1.35 26.07 32.66
C ILE A 86 -2.85 26.35 32.82
N LEU A 87 -3.70 25.60 32.11
CA LEU A 87 -5.15 25.80 32.09
C LEU A 87 -5.79 25.57 33.46
N ARG A 88 -5.22 24.69 34.30
CA ARG A 88 -5.68 24.49 35.69
C ARG A 88 -5.64 25.77 36.53
N ARG A 89 -4.78 26.73 36.17
CA ARG A 89 -4.65 28.03 36.86
C ARG A 89 -5.54 29.10 36.24
N GLU A 90 -6.03 28.87 35.03
CA GLU A 90 -6.84 29.82 34.28
C GLU A 90 -8.32 29.72 34.72
N LYS A 91 -8.88 30.83 35.22
CA LYS A 91 -10.22 30.82 35.82
C LYS A 91 -11.34 30.87 34.79
N THR A 92 -11.02 31.27 33.56
CA THR A 92 -12.02 31.55 32.51
C THR A 92 -12.12 30.45 31.45
N CYS A 93 -11.20 29.47 31.43
CA CYS A 93 -11.19 28.49 30.35
C CYS A 93 -12.37 27.50 30.41
N ASP A 94 -13.01 27.31 31.56
CA ASP A 94 -14.17 26.42 31.72
C ASP A 94 -15.46 27.01 31.13
N LEU A 95 -15.45 28.26 30.68
CA LEU A 95 -16.58 28.86 30.01
C LEU A 95 -16.92 28.08 28.72
N PRO A 96 -18.21 27.89 28.41
CA PRO A 96 -18.62 27.22 27.18
C PRO A 96 -18.25 28.08 25.97
N VAL A 97 -17.82 27.41 24.90
CA VAL A 97 -17.72 28.03 23.58
C VAL A 97 -19.15 28.38 23.12
N PRO A 98 -19.40 29.59 22.59
CA PRO A 98 -20.72 29.98 22.07
C PRO A 98 -21.28 28.95 21.07
N ALA A 99 -22.59 28.68 21.18
CA ALA A 99 -23.24 27.63 20.42
C ALA A 99 -23.09 27.79 18.91
N ASP A 100 -23.18 29.02 18.38
CA ASP A 100 -23.01 29.30 16.95
C ASP A 100 -21.60 28.94 16.45
N ILE A 101 -20.58 29.17 17.28
CA ILE A 101 -19.18 28.86 16.95
C ILE A 101 -18.98 27.33 17.00
N ALA A 102 -19.42 26.68 18.08
CA ALA A 102 -19.30 25.24 18.23
C ALA A 102 -20.09 24.48 17.15
N GLY A 103 -21.28 24.98 16.80
CA GLY A 103 -22.11 24.47 15.71
C GLY A 103 -21.42 24.61 14.35
N GLY A 104 -20.85 25.79 14.05
CA GLY A 104 -20.08 25.99 12.82
C GLY A 104 -18.86 25.09 12.70
N LEU A 105 -18.13 24.85 13.81
CA LEU A 105 -17.01 23.90 13.83
C LEU A 105 -17.46 22.46 13.58
N LEU A 106 -18.59 22.06 14.17
CA LEU A 106 -19.18 20.74 13.96
C LEU A 106 -19.62 20.54 12.51
N GLU A 107 -20.32 21.52 11.93
CA GLU A 107 -20.73 21.49 10.53
C GLU A 107 -19.53 21.41 9.59
N TYR A 108 -18.49 22.20 9.84
CA TYR A 108 -17.25 22.13 9.07
C TYR A 108 -16.58 20.75 9.18
N ALA A 109 -16.54 20.15 10.37
CA ALA A 109 -16.01 18.80 10.56
C ALA A 109 -16.83 17.75 9.80
N HIS A 110 -18.16 17.88 9.76
CA HIS A 110 -19.02 17.04 8.92
C HIS A 110 -18.71 17.24 7.42
N SER A 111 -18.51 18.49 6.97
CA SER A 111 -18.15 18.76 5.57
C SER A 111 -16.81 18.13 5.18
N LEU A 112 -15.80 18.23 6.06
CA LEU A 112 -14.50 17.62 5.84
C LEU A 112 -14.62 16.11 5.73
N ARG A 113 -15.37 15.48 6.65
CA ARG A 113 -15.64 14.04 6.61
C ARG A 113 -16.34 13.63 5.31
N ALA A 114 -17.38 14.37 4.91
CA ALA A 114 -18.11 14.10 3.67
C ALA A 114 -17.23 14.24 2.42
N SER A 115 -16.27 15.18 2.42
CA SER A 115 -15.32 15.37 1.31
C SER A 115 -14.24 14.29 1.25
N ALA A 116 -13.85 13.72 2.40
CA ALA A 116 -12.76 12.76 2.50
C ALA A 116 -13.22 11.29 2.37
N MET A 117 -14.47 10.99 2.73
CA MET A 117 -14.99 9.62 2.75
C MET A 117 -15.89 9.36 1.54
N TYR A 118 -15.68 8.22 0.87
CA TYR A 118 -16.63 7.74 -0.13
C TYR A 118 -17.96 7.37 0.54
N THR A 119 -19.07 7.94 0.05
CA THR A 119 -20.41 7.67 0.58
C THR A 119 -20.91 6.32 0.05
N ASP A 120 -20.64 5.25 0.79
CA ASP A 120 -21.32 3.97 0.57
C ASP A 120 -22.75 4.05 1.11
N THR A 121 -23.73 4.16 0.21
CA THR A 121 -25.15 4.26 0.56
C THR A 121 -25.76 2.95 1.07
N GLY A 122 -25.03 1.83 1.00
CA GLY A 122 -25.54 0.50 1.34
C GLY A 122 -25.50 0.14 2.83
N ARG A 123 -24.79 0.92 3.66
CA ARG A 123 -24.62 0.62 5.08
C ARG A 123 -24.64 1.89 5.93
N PRO A 124 -25.48 1.98 6.98
CA PRO A 124 -25.44 3.11 7.89
C PRO A 124 -24.04 3.25 8.50
N ASN A 125 -23.53 4.48 8.50
CA ASN A 125 -22.21 4.81 9.01
C ASN A 125 -22.16 4.54 10.52
N GLN A 126 -21.53 3.45 10.96
CA GLN A 126 -21.42 3.09 12.38
C GLN A 126 -20.75 4.15 13.26
N ALA A 127 -19.98 5.08 12.67
CA ALA A 127 -19.40 6.20 13.41
C ALA A 127 -20.42 7.32 13.71
N ASP A 128 -21.57 7.33 13.02
CA ASP A 128 -22.66 8.31 13.16
C ASP A 128 -23.74 7.85 14.15
N ASP A 129 -23.74 6.57 14.55
CA ASP A 129 -24.71 5.97 15.48
C ASP A 129 -24.52 6.40 16.95
N ARG A 130 -23.53 7.26 17.22
CA ARG A 130 -23.29 7.79 18.56
C ARG A 130 -24.03 9.12 18.72
N THR A 131 -24.97 9.15 19.66
CA THR A 131 -25.60 10.39 20.11
C THR A 131 -24.52 11.42 20.46
N ALA A 132 -24.63 12.61 19.88
CA ALA A 132 -23.74 13.72 20.22
C ALA A 132 -23.72 13.92 21.75
N ALA A 133 -22.53 14.12 22.32
CA ALA A 133 -22.40 14.34 23.75
C ALA A 133 -23.26 15.54 24.17
N ALA A 134 -24.09 15.37 25.20
CA ALA A 134 -24.99 16.41 25.68
C ALA A 134 -24.26 17.64 26.29
N SER A 135 -22.95 17.56 26.47
CA SER A 135 -22.11 18.61 27.06
C SER A 135 -21.57 19.58 26.01
N SER A 136 -21.67 20.88 26.27
CA SER A 136 -21.02 21.94 25.47
C SER A 136 -19.50 21.88 25.58
N MET A 137 -18.80 22.08 24.45
CA MET A 137 -17.34 22.22 24.44
C MET A 137 -16.92 23.49 25.20
N THR A 138 -15.92 23.39 26.08
CA THR A 138 -15.34 24.55 26.80
C THR A 138 -14.07 25.07 26.12
N TYR A 139 -13.63 26.28 26.47
CA TYR A 139 -12.35 26.80 25.96
C TYR A 139 -11.14 25.97 26.41
N CYS A 140 -11.12 25.42 27.65
CA CYS A 140 -10.03 24.53 28.06
C CYS A 140 -10.00 23.30 27.14
N GLN A 141 -11.17 22.70 26.86
CA GLN A 141 -11.25 21.57 25.94
C GLN A 141 -10.77 21.99 24.55
N ALA A 142 -11.30 23.06 23.96
CA ALA A 142 -10.88 23.52 22.64
C ALA A 142 -9.35 23.67 22.53
N VAL A 143 -8.70 24.33 23.49
CA VAL A 143 -7.24 24.52 23.52
C VAL A 143 -6.50 23.18 23.63
N LEU A 144 -6.97 22.25 24.48
CA LEU A 144 -6.35 20.94 24.63
C LEU A 144 -6.48 20.05 23.40
N TRP A 145 -7.42 20.33 22.50
CA TRP A 145 -7.60 19.58 21.24
C TRP A 145 -6.74 20.10 20.09
N ILE A 146 -6.29 21.36 20.11
CA ILE A 146 -5.51 21.97 19.01
C ILE A 146 -4.20 21.21 18.78
N LYS A 147 -3.42 20.97 19.84
CA LYS A 147 -2.10 20.32 19.71
C LYS A 147 -2.22 18.87 19.19
N PRO A 148 -3.11 18.01 19.71
CA PRO A 148 -3.39 16.70 19.12
C PRO A 148 -3.83 16.76 17.65
N LEU A 149 -4.65 17.74 17.27
CA LEU A 149 -5.10 17.88 15.88
C LEU A 149 -3.94 18.23 14.94
N LEU A 150 -3.08 19.18 15.33
CA LEU A 150 -1.88 19.51 14.56
C LEU A 150 -0.93 18.32 14.43
N ALA A 151 -0.79 17.52 15.50
CA ALA A 151 0.00 16.29 15.48
C ALA A 151 -0.52 15.28 14.45
N VAL A 152 -1.84 15.07 14.39
CA VAL A 152 -2.46 14.17 13.38
C VAL A 152 -2.17 14.66 11.96
N ILE A 153 -2.26 15.97 11.72
CA ILE A 153 -1.96 16.57 10.41
C ILE A 153 -0.49 16.36 10.05
N GLU A 154 0.44 16.61 10.98
CA GLU A 154 1.88 16.44 10.77
C GLU A 154 2.24 14.98 10.44
N LYS A 155 1.67 14.02 11.17
CA LYS A 155 1.84 12.59 10.85
C LYS A 155 1.29 12.23 9.48
N GLY A 156 0.12 12.76 9.12
CA GLY A 156 -0.43 12.62 7.77
C GLY A 156 0.53 13.14 6.70
N ASN A 157 1.14 14.30 6.93
CA ASN A 157 2.12 14.88 6.02
C ASN A 157 3.40 14.04 5.91
N ASN A 158 3.90 13.47 7.01
CA ASN A 158 5.03 12.54 6.99
C ASN A 158 4.72 11.29 6.17
N ASN A 159 3.51 10.74 6.33
CA ASN A 159 3.06 9.58 5.55
C ASN A 159 2.97 9.93 4.05
N PHE A 160 2.38 11.08 3.69
CA PHE A 160 2.31 11.53 2.29
C PHE A 160 3.68 11.87 1.71
N ALA A 161 4.63 12.36 2.51
CA ALA A 161 6.02 12.53 2.09
C ALA A 161 6.65 11.17 1.76
N GLY A 162 6.44 10.15 2.61
CA GLY A 162 6.91 8.80 2.35
C GLY A 162 6.31 8.19 1.07
N VAL A 163 4.99 8.35 0.86
CA VAL A 163 4.32 7.90 -0.37
C VAL A 163 4.89 8.57 -1.61
N ARG A 164 5.14 9.89 -1.56
CA ARG A 164 5.75 10.62 -2.68
C ARG A 164 7.17 10.14 -3.00
N GLU A 165 7.98 9.88 -1.97
CA GLU A 165 9.34 9.35 -2.14
C GLU A 165 9.32 7.99 -2.83
N ILE A 166 8.47 7.08 -2.34
CA ILE A 166 8.26 5.76 -2.94
C ILE A 166 7.83 5.89 -4.40
N GLU A 167 6.86 6.76 -4.70
CA GLU A 167 6.30 6.91 -6.03
C GLU A 167 7.32 7.48 -7.03
N PHE A 168 8.09 8.50 -6.60
CA PHE A 168 9.21 9.03 -7.38
C PHE A 168 10.20 7.93 -7.77
N GLN A 169 10.47 7.03 -6.83
CA GLN A 169 11.47 5.98 -6.98
C GLN A 169 10.96 4.81 -7.85
N ARG A 170 9.65 4.55 -7.80
CA ARG A 170 8.98 3.64 -8.75
C ARG A 170 9.05 4.19 -10.17
N GLN A 171 8.80 5.48 -10.35
CA GLN A 171 8.89 6.14 -11.66
C GLN A 171 10.31 6.14 -12.20
N SER A 172 11.32 6.48 -11.39
CA SER A 172 12.73 6.45 -11.82
C SER A 172 13.18 5.04 -12.23
N SER A 173 12.81 4.01 -11.48
CA SER A 173 13.09 2.62 -11.83
C SER A 173 12.42 2.20 -13.14
N SER A 174 11.20 2.65 -13.42
CA SER A 174 10.51 2.35 -14.68
C SER A 174 11.18 2.99 -15.91
N LEU A 175 11.80 4.16 -15.75
CA LEU A 175 12.56 4.82 -16.80
C LEU A 175 13.87 4.08 -17.12
N THR A 176 14.50 3.47 -16.12
CA THR A 176 15.75 2.71 -16.31
C THR A 176 15.57 1.35 -16.97
N TRP A 177 14.36 0.77 -16.96
CA TRP A 177 14.06 -0.52 -17.62
C TRP A 177 13.57 -0.39 -19.07
N ASN A 178 13.27 0.84 -19.53
CA ASN A 178 12.76 1.12 -20.87
C ASN A 178 13.86 1.60 -21.86
N GLN A 179 15.14 1.51 -21.46
CA GLN A 179 16.34 1.73 -22.29
C GLN A 179 17.12 0.43 -22.40
#